data_AF-A0A4U6QEI3-F1
#
_entry.id   AF-A0A4U6QEI3-F1
#
_cell.length_a   1.000
_cell.length_b   1.000
_cell.length_c   1.000
_cell.angle_alpha   90.00
_cell.angle_beta   90.00
_cell.angle_gamma   90.00
#
_symmetry.space_group_name_H-M   'P 1'
#
loop_
_entity.id
_entity.type
_entity.pdbx_description
1 polymer ?
#
loop_
_entity_poly.entity_id
_entity_poly.type
_entity_poly.pdbx_seq_one_letter_code
_entity_poly.pdbx_strand_id
1 'polypeptide(L)'
;MITAGAATALPATVGAWAGPSSSTGPGTIYTQGNSTVIVSFLAGSSFNGVAANVSEQQTSTAAGICGSTSVASNLTCYLRTADGVLNLSADAGDTPLPQLVNFADELTSTLGTT
;
A
#
# COMPACT_ATOMS: atom_id res chain seq x y z
N MET A 1 -13.19 -6.21 2.52
CA MET A 1 -12.59 -5.19 1.61
C MET A 1 -12.53 -3.86 2.34
N ILE A 2 -11.61 -2.94 2.03
CA ILE A 2 -11.51 -1.66 2.76
C ILE A 2 -12.76 -0.79 2.46
N THR A 3 -13.31 -0.13 3.48
CA THR A 3 -14.52 0.70 3.38
C THR A 3 -14.34 1.89 2.44
N ALA A 4 -15.42 2.38 1.82
CA ALA A 4 -15.40 3.56 0.95
C ALA A 4 -14.92 4.81 1.72
N GLY A 5 -14.21 5.72 1.04
CA GLY A 5 -13.67 6.95 1.63
C GLY A 5 -12.48 6.76 2.56
N ALA A 6 -12.11 5.52 2.92
CA ALA A 6 -10.96 5.25 3.78
C ALA A 6 -9.64 5.70 3.13
N ALA A 7 -9.56 5.65 1.79
CA ALA A 7 -8.39 6.09 1.04
C ALA A 7 -8.17 7.61 1.04
N THR A 8 -9.21 8.41 1.31
CA THR A 8 -9.12 9.88 1.42
C THR A 8 -8.92 10.37 2.85
N ALA A 9 -8.98 9.45 3.82
CA ALA A 9 -8.78 9.70 5.24
C ALA A 9 -7.69 8.76 5.80
N LEU A 10 -6.53 8.73 5.14
CA LEU A 10 -5.40 7.91 5.58
C LEU A 10 -4.96 8.31 7.01
N PRO A 11 -4.66 7.34 7.89
CA PRO A 11 -4.38 7.61 9.30
C PRO A 11 -3.02 8.30 9.48
N ALA A 12 -2.86 9.09 10.54
CA ALA A 12 -1.56 9.68 10.88
C ALA A 12 -0.50 8.62 11.26
N THR A 13 -0.93 7.44 11.68
CA THR A 13 -0.03 6.34 12.02
C THR A 13 -0.60 5.02 11.52
N VAL A 14 0.28 4.14 11.07
CA VAL A 14 -0.04 2.75 10.74
C VAL A 14 0.92 1.89 11.54
N GLY A 15 0.45 1.28 12.63
CA GLY A 15 1.33 0.60 13.58
C GLY A 15 2.47 1.51 14.05
N ALA A 16 3.71 1.11 13.77
CA ALA A 16 4.92 1.87 14.12
C ALA A 16 5.35 2.89 13.06
N TRP A 17 4.61 3.02 11.96
CA TRP A 17 4.91 3.94 10.87
C TRP A 17 4.29 5.31 11.12
N ALA A 18 5.10 6.36 10.94
CA ALA A 18 4.67 7.74 11.06
C ALA A 18 4.37 8.36 9.68
N GLY A 19 3.23 9.04 9.58
CA GLY A 19 2.83 9.82 8.40
C GLY A 19 1.69 10.79 8.74
N PRO A 20 1.05 11.40 7.74
CA PRO A 20 1.65 11.76 6.46
C PRO A 20 2.85 12.73 6.67
N SER A 21 4.05 12.40 6.19
CA SER A 21 5.13 13.41 6.10
C SER A 21 4.84 14.36 4.93
N SER A 22 5.23 15.64 5.05
CA SER A 22 4.90 16.72 4.12
C SER A 22 5.20 16.32 2.67
N SER A 23 4.15 16.17 1.85
CA SER A 23 4.24 15.59 0.51
C SER A 23 4.88 16.53 -0.51
N THR A 24 5.83 16.01 -1.28
CA THR A 24 6.11 16.49 -2.64
C THR A 24 5.68 15.38 -3.61
N GLY A 25 4.39 15.33 -3.93
CA GLY A 25 3.80 14.36 -4.86
C GLY A 25 2.34 13.98 -4.57
N PRO A 26 1.69 13.18 -5.45
CA PRO A 26 0.29 12.76 -5.30
C PRO A 26 0.06 11.64 -4.27
N GLY A 27 1.13 11.12 -3.65
CA GLY A 27 1.07 10.03 -2.66
C GLY A 27 1.35 10.51 -1.24
N THR A 28 0.78 9.80 -0.27
CA THR A 28 1.05 9.96 1.17
C THR A 28 2.24 9.11 1.59
N ILE A 29 3.19 9.69 2.31
CA ILE A 29 4.42 9.00 2.71
C ILE A 29 4.35 8.58 4.18
N TYR A 30 4.67 7.32 4.44
CA TYR A 30 4.87 6.75 5.76
C TYR A 30 6.32 6.31 5.92
N THR A 31 6.88 6.54 7.11
CA THR A 31 8.29 6.20 7.42
C THR A 31 8.40 5.41 8.71
N GLN A 32 9.37 4.49 8.75
CA GLN A 32 9.74 3.72 9.94
C GLN A 32 11.26 3.48 9.90
N GLY A 33 12.02 4.25 10.69
CA GLY A 33 13.47 4.26 10.57
C GLY A 33 13.91 4.73 9.17
N ASN A 34 14.66 3.88 8.45
CA ASN A 34 15.08 4.16 7.07
C ASN A 34 14.05 3.68 6.02
N SER A 35 13.03 2.92 6.43
CA SER A 35 12.03 2.38 5.52
C SER A 35 10.98 3.43 5.17
N THR A 36 10.52 3.40 3.92
CA THR A 36 9.57 4.36 3.36
C THR A 36 8.53 3.64 2.52
N VAL A 37 7.25 3.92 2.77
CA VAL A 37 6.12 3.45 1.96
C VAL A 37 5.34 4.64 1.44
N ILE A 38 5.07 4.65 0.14
CA ILE A 38 4.23 5.66 -0.50
C ILE A 38 2.87 5.04 -0.78
N VAL A 39 1.81 5.66 -0.26
CA VAL A 39 0.43 5.24 -0.42
C VAL A 39 -0.28 6.20 -1.36
N SER A 40 -0.85 5.68 -2.45
CA SER A 40 -1.62 6.44 -3.44
C SER A 40 -2.98 5.79 -3.66
N PHE A 41 -3.98 6.59 -4.03
CA PHE A 41 -5.31 6.08 -4.35
C PHE A 41 -5.58 6.12 -5.85
N LEU A 42 -6.01 5.00 -6.42
CA LEU A 42 -6.37 4.84 -7.81
C LEU A 42 -7.90 4.79 -7.95
N ALA A 43 -8.52 5.97 -7.96
CA ALA A 43 -9.97 6.11 -8.08
C ALA A 43 -10.48 5.46 -9.38
N GLY A 44 -11.55 4.67 -9.29
CA GLY A 44 -12.18 4.02 -10.44
C GLY A 44 -11.37 2.89 -11.10
N SER A 45 -10.19 2.55 -10.57
CA SER A 45 -9.41 1.42 -11.06
C SER A 45 -9.98 0.09 -10.56
N SER A 46 -9.92 -0.96 -11.38
CA SER A 46 -10.30 -2.30 -10.96
C SER A 46 -9.10 -3.01 -10.32
N PHE A 47 -9.32 -3.65 -9.17
CA PHE A 47 -8.27 -4.40 -8.49
C PHE A 47 -7.61 -5.44 -9.41
N ASN A 48 -8.41 -6.25 -10.10
CA ASN A 48 -7.87 -7.32 -10.96
C ASN A 48 -7.02 -6.76 -12.12
N GLY A 49 -7.35 -5.57 -12.63
CA GLY A 49 -6.58 -4.93 -13.69
C GLY A 49 -5.21 -4.47 -13.21
N VAL A 50 -5.12 -3.86 -12.02
CA VAL A 50 -3.85 -3.34 -11.49
C VAL A 50 -3.02 -4.39 -10.77
N ALA A 51 -3.65 -5.36 -10.11
CA ALA A 51 -2.97 -6.46 -9.41
C ALA A 51 -2.15 -7.35 -10.36
N ALA A 52 -2.51 -7.39 -11.65
CA ALA A 52 -1.72 -8.07 -12.68
C ALA A 52 -0.31 -7.48 -12.87
N ASN A 53 -0.07 -6.24 -12.42
CA ASN A 53 1.26 -5.64 -12.45
C ASN A 53 2.20 -6.22 -11.39
N VAL A 54 1.68 -6.94 -10.40
CA VAL A 54 2.49 -7.69 -9.43
C VAL A 54 2.81 -9.03 -10.05
N SER A 55 3.93 -9.15 -10.75
CA SER A 55 4.28 -10.35 -11.52
C SER A 55 5.18 -11.31 -10.76
N GLU A 56 5.85 -10.84 -9.70
CA GLU A 56 6.89 -11.58 -9.01
C GLU A 56 6.72 -11.50 -7.48
N GLN A 57 7.21 -12.54 -6.78
CA GLN A 57 7.20 -12.61 -5.31
C GLN A 57 5.82 -12.33 -4.68
N GLN A 58 4.76 -12.77 -5.37
CA GLN A 58 3.38 -12.52 -4.98
C GLN A 58 3.10 -13.05 -3.57
N THR A 59 2.65 -12.16 -2.70
CA THR A 59 2.25 -12.43 -1.33
C THR A 59 0.87 -11.82 -1.08
N SER A 60 -0.10 -12.64 -0.70
CA SER A 60 -1.45 -12.17 -0.37
C SER A 60 -1.47 -11.36 0.93
N THR A 61 -2.32 -10.35 1.00
CA THR A 61 -2.64 -9.59 2.23
C THR A 61 -4.12 -9.73 2.55
N ALA A 62 -4.55 -9.21 3.71
CA ALA A 62 -5.94 -9.22 4.14
C ALA A 62 -6.90 -8.57 3.12
N ALA A 63 -6.45 -7.56 2.37
CA ALA A 63 -7.27 -6.86 1.39
C ALA A 63 -6.76 -6.94 -0.06
N GLY A 64 -5.67 -7.64 -0.34
CA GLY A 64 -5.00 -7.49 -1.62
C GLY A 64 -3.82 -8.41 -1.87
N ILE A 65 -2.86 -7.91 -2.63
CA ILE A 65 -1.65 -8.63 -3.03
C ILE A 65 -0.47 -7.67 -3.05
N CYS A 66 0.68 -8.16 -2.61
CA CYS A 66 1.97 -7.50 -2.65
C CYS A 66 2.97 -8.32 -3.46
N GLY A 67 4.04 -7.69 -3.91
CA GLY A 67 5.16 -8.35 -4.56
C GLY A 67 6.00 -7.32 -5.30
N SER A 68 6.77 -7.77 -6.28
CA SER A 68 7.49 -6.89 -7.20
C SER A 68 6.77 -6.81 -8.55
N THR A 69 7.00 -5.69 -9.22
CA THR A 69 6.67 -5.54 -10.64
C THR A 69 7.69 -6.30 -11.51
N SER A 70 7.76 -6.01 -12.82
CA SER A 70 8.84 -6.50 -13.69
C SER A 70 10.24 -6.04 -13.27
N VAL A 71 10.33 -5.09 -12.33
CA VAL A 71 11.58 -4.69 -11.67
C VAL A 71 11.54 -5.18 -10.23
N ALA A 72 12.45 -6.10 -9.88
CA ALA A 72 12.47 -6.77 -8.57
C ALA A 72 12.61 -5.83 -7.37
N SER A 73 13.30 -4.68 -7.53
CA SER A 73 13.42 -3.67 -6.47
C SER A 73 12.16 -2.81 -6.30
N ASN A 74 11.28 -2.77 -7.30
CA ASN A 74 10.05 -1.98 -7.26
C ASN A 74 8.94 -2.82 -6.65
N LEU A 75 8.84 -2.74 -5.32
CA LEU A 75 7.79 -3.42 -4.57
C LEU A 75 6.49 -2.63 -4.63
N THR A 76 5.39 -3.34 -4.77
CA THR A 76 4.06 -2.76 -4.75
C THR A 76 3.07 -3.68 -4.06
N CYS A 77 2.09 -3.08 -3.36
CA CYS A 77 0.86 -3.73 -2.98
C CYS A 77 -0.33 -2.99 -3.58
N TYR A 78 -1.28 -3.76 -4.09
CA TYR A 78 -2.61 -3.25 -4.39
C TYR A 78 -3.57 -3.78 -3.33
N LEU A 79 -4.38 -2.91 -2.73
CA LEU A 79 -5.41 -3.27 -1.75
C LEU A 79 -6.79 -2.86 -2.25
N ARG A 80 -7.76 -3.77 -2.14
CA ARG A 80 -9.16 -3.52 -2.53
C ARG A 80 -9.82 -2.54 -1.58
N THR A 81 -10.33 -1.44 -2.12
CA THR A 81 -11.29 -0.57 -1.43
C THR A 81 -12.66 -0.68 -2.11
N ALA A 82 -13.71 -0.19 -1.45
CA ALA A 82 -15.06 -0.18 -2.02
C ALA A 82 -15.24 0.76 -3.21
N ASP A 83 -14.36 1.75 -3.34
CA ASP A 83 -14.42 2.86 -4.29
C ASP A 83 -13.19 2.94 -5.22
N GLY A 84 -12.28 1.96 -5.17
CA GLY A 84 -11.07 1.93 -5.98
C GLY A 84 -10.02 0.96 -5.45
N VAL A 85 -8.75 1.39 -5.57
CA VAL A 85 -7.60 0.59 -5.14
C VAL A 85 -6.58 1.50 -4.45
N LEU A 86 -6.06 1.07 -3.31
CA LEU A 86 -4.85 1.65 -2.73
C LEU A 86 -3.64 0.99 -3.36
N ASN A 87 -2.72 1.80 -3.89
CA ASN A 87 -1.39 1.39 -4.31
C ASN A 87 -0.38 1.80 -3.24
N LEU A 88 0.35 0.83 -2.71
CA LEU A 88 1.44 1.04 -1.77
C LEU A 88 2.72 0.67 -2.50
N SER A 89 3.69 1.57 -2.58
CA SER A 89 4.96 1.31 -3.25
C SER A 89 6.14 1.56 -2.34
N ALA A 90 7.18 0.74 -2.49
CA ALA A 90 8.44 0.88 -1.77
C ALA A 90 9.63 0.36 -2.60
N ASP A 91 10.82 0.86 -2.30
CA ASP A 91 12.07 0.31 -2.82
C ASP A 91 12.54 -0.84 -1.93
N ALA A 92 12.86 -1.99 -2.51
CA ALA A 92 13.27 -3.19 -1.78
C ALA A 92 14.60 -3.02 -1.02
N GLY A 93 15.45 -2.07 -1.41
CA GLY A 93 16.70 -1.73 -0.72
C GLY A 93 16.47 -1.03 0.62
N ASP A 94 15.37 -0.28 0.74
CA ASP A 94 15.01 0.47 1.95
C ASP A 94 13.94 -0.23 2.78
N THR A 95 12.98 -0.88 2.11
CA THR A 95 11.81 -1.53 2.71
C THR A 95 11.63 -2.92 2.12
N PRO A 96 12.04 -3.98 2.83
CA PRO A 96 11.87 -5.34 2.37
C PRO A 96 10.39 -5.73 2.19
N LEU A 97 10.11 -6.65 1.27
CA LEU A 97 8.74 -7.11 0.98
C LEU A 97 7.94 -7.55 2.22
N PRO A 98 8.49 -8.33 3.18
CA PRO A 98 7.74 -8.67 4.39
C PRO A 98 7.29 -7.46 5.21
N GLN A 99 8.09 -6.39 5.22
CA GLN A 99 7.77 -5.16 5.94
C GLN A 99 6.66 -4.37 5.23
N LEU A 100 6.70 -4.33 3.90
CA LEU A 100 5.64 -3.74 3.08
C LEU A 100 4.30 -4.51 3.23
N VAL A 101 4.35 -5.85 3.25
CA VAL A 101 3.18 -6.72 3.51
C VAL A 101 2.59 -6.42 4.88
N ASN A 102 3.43 -6.34 5.93
CA ASN A 102 2.97 -6.01 7.28
C ASN A 102 2.31 -4.63 7.34
N PHE A 103 2.92 -3.62 6.73
CA PHE A 103 2.33 -2.28 6.63
C PHE A 103 0.96 -2.31 5.94
N ALA A 104 0.82 -3.08 4.86
CA ALA A 104 -0.43 -3.21 4.13
C ALA A 104 -1.56 -3.83 4.97
N ASP A 105 -1.24 -4.84 5.78
CA ASP A 105 -2.19 -5.46 6.71
C ASP A 105 -2.55 -4.52 7.87
N GLU A 106 -1.58 -3.83 8.46
CA GLU A 106 -1.81 -2.82 9.51
C GLU A 106 -2.67 -1.66 8.99
N LEU A 107 -2.42 -1.18 7.78
CA LEU A 107 -3.21 -0.14 7.14
C LEU A 107 -4.64 -0.62 6.91
N THR A 108 -4.81 -1.84 6.38
CA THR A 108 -6.12 -2.46 6.17
C THR A 108 -6.90 -2.57 7.48
N SER A 109 -6.24 -3.00 8.56
CA SER A 109 -6.84 -3.11 9.88
C SER A 109 -7.25 -1.74 10.44
N THR A 110 -6.41 -0.72 10.25
CA THR A 110 -6.65 0.64 10.76
C THR A 110 -7.79 1.33 10.02
N LEU A 111 -7.86 1.16 8.70
CA LEU A 111 -8.91 1.74 7.85
C LEU A 111 -10.25 1.02 7.99
N GLY A 112 -10.23 -0.22 8.50
CA GLY A 112 -11.42 -1.05 8.64
C GLY A 112 -11.89 -1.67 7.33
N THR A 113 -12.67 -2.74 7.47
CA THR A 113 -13.23 -3.47 6.35
C THR A 113 -14.73 -3.67 6.51
N THR A 114 -15.44 -3.67 5.39
CA THR A 114 -16.83 -4.13 5.27
C THR A 114 -16.89 -5.54 4.69
#